data_AF-A0A511YBE6-F1
#
_entry.id   AF-A0A511YBE6-F1
#
_cell.length_a   1.000
_cell.length_b   1.000
_cell.length_c   1.000
_cell.angle_alpha   90.00
_cell.angle_beta   90.00
_cell.angle_gamma   90.00
#
_symmetry.space_group_name_H-M   'P 1'
#
loop_
_entity.id
_entity.type
_entity.pdbx_description
1 polymer ?
#
loop_
_entity_poly.entity_id
_entity_poly.type
_entity_poly.pdbx_seq_one_letter_code
_entity_poly.pdbx_strand_id
1 'polypeptide(L)'
;MTESLTHKGKLVWQRIWLPKGTFVSLEQLDLTMGHELFHSILNNAGLYNEFRIIWDQSTVSVHEYYTSRWEQEYIIFRGWGKLNLNMGAFNTVINTFKDLEPLMNKIKPIFNNYLKSTLK
;
A
#
# COMPACT_ATOMS: atom_id res chain seq x y z
N MET A 1 -4.09 -22.73 -17.62
CA MET A 1 -2.75 -23.28 -17.33
C MET A 1 -2.24 -22.57 -16.10
N THR A 2 -1.97 -23.31 -15.04
CA THR A 2 -1.67 -22.77 -13.71
C THR A 2 -0.21 -23.08 -13.42
N GLU A 3 0.68 -22.15 -13.75
CA GLU A 3 2.11 -22.30 -13.48
C GLU A 3 2.41 -21.92 -12.03
N SER A 4 3.07 -22.83 -11.32
CA SER A 4 3.50 -22.67 -9.92
C SER A 4 4.98 -22.29 -9.88
N LEU A 5 5.31 -21.08 -9.42
CA LEU A 5 6.68 -20.67 -9.08
C LEU A 5 6.71 -20.36 -7.57
N THR A 6 7.40 -21.20 -6.80
CA THR A 6 7.40 -21.18 -5.32
C THR A 6 8.67 -20.55 -4.73
N HIS A 7 8.53 -19.75 -3.67
CA HIS A 7 9.62 -19.48 -2.71
C HIS A 7 9.34 -20.21 -1.39
N LYS A 8 10.19 -21.18 -1.03
CA LYS A 8 10.16 -21.92 0.26
C LYS A 8 8.81 -22.58 0.61
N GLY A 9 8.09 -23.10 -0.38
CA GLY A 9 6.90 -23.94 -0.14
C GLY A 9 5.67 -23.23 0.42
N LYS A 10 5.62 -21.88 0.42
CA LYS A 10 4.43 -21.11 0.78
C LYS A 10 3.72 -20.61 -0.47
N LEU A 11 2.42 -20.92 -0.59
CA LEU A 11 1.54 -20.32 -1.59
C LEU A 11 1.20 -18.89 -1.16
N VAL A 12 1.74 -17.91 -1.87
CA VAL A 12 1.37 -16.50 -1.70
C VAL A 12 0.37 -16.16 -2.79
N TRP A 13 -0.91 -16.30 -2.47
CA TRP A 13 -1.99 -15.80 -3.31
C TRP A 13 -2.37 -14.40 -2.85
N GLN A 14 -2.05 -13.38 -3.63
CA GLN A 14 -2.75 -12.10 -3.51
C GLN A 14 -3.53 -11.90 -4.81
N ARG A 15 -4.86 -11.92 -4.72
CA ARG A 15 -5.72 -11.56 -5.85
C ARG A 15 -5.94 -10.06 -5.77
N ILE A 16 -5.46 -9.33 -6.77
CA ILE A 16 -5.87 -7.94 -6.98
C ILE A 16 -7.25 -8.01 -7.61
N TRP A 17 -8.28 -7.67 -6.83
CA TRP A 17 -9.65 -7.67 -7.32
C TRP A 17 -9.92 -6.35 -8.05
N LEU A 18 -10.23 -6.45 -9.34
CA LEU A 18 -10.48 -5.31 -10.21
C LEU A 18 -11.92 -5.39 -10.72
N PRO A 19 -12.87 -4.60 -10.18
CA PRO A 19 -14.21 -4.55 -10.74
C PRO A 19 -14.18 -4.15 -12.24
N LYS A 20 -15.21 -4.52 -13.00
CA LYS A 20 -15.31 -4.13 -14.41
C LYS A 20 -15.51 -2.61 -14.50
N GLY A 21 -14.67 -1.91 -15.27
CA GLY A 21 -14.72 -0.45 -15.42
C GLY A 21 -14.04 0.36 -14.31
N THR A 22 -13.21 -0.27 -13.48
CA THR A 22 -12.57 0.35 -12.31
C THR A 22 -11.53 1.40 -12.65
N PHE A 23 -10.79 1.18 -13.74
CA PHE A 23 -9.72 2.09 -14.15
C PHE A 23 -10.16 2.90 -15.35
N VAL A 24 -10.04 4.22 -15.21
CA VAL A 24 -10.26 5.18 -16.29
C VAL A 24 -8.96 5.56 -17.00
N SER A 25 -7.80 5.09 -16.51
CA SER A 25 -6.50 5.32 -17.14
C SER A 25 -5.43 4.26 -16.77
N LEU A 26 -4.33 4.22 -17.53
CA LEU A 26 -3.18 3.34 -17.26
C LEU A 26 -2.45 3.72 -15.97
N GLU A 27 -2.45 5.00 -15.62
CA GLU A 27 -1.85 5.51 -14.39
C GLU A 27 -2.61 5.05 -13.15
N GLN A 28 -3.94 4.97 -13.21
CA GLN A 28 -4.71 4.38 -12.12
C GLN A 28 -4.39 2.89 -11.95
N LEU A 29 -4.25 2.15 -13.06
CA LEU A 29 -3.86 0.75 -13.00
C LEU A 29 -2.45 0.58 -12.39
N ASP A 30 -1.47 1.38 -12.84
CA ASP A 30 -0.09 1.34 -12.32
C ASP A 30 -0.03 1.68 -10.83
N LEU A 31 -0.73 2.76 -10.42
CA LEU A 31 -0.83 3.17 -9.02
C LEU A 31 -1.45 2.07 -8.15
N THR A 32 -2.61 1.53 -8.57
CA THR A 32 -3.29 0.46 -7.82
C THR A 32 -2.46 -0.81 -7.75
N MET A 33 -1.76 -1.18 -8.82
CA MET A 33 -0.86 -2.33 -8.79
C MET A 33 0.26 -2.12 -7.75
N GLY A 34 0.90 -0.95 -7.74
CA GLY A 34 1.96 -0.66 -6.78
C GLY A 34 1.46 -0.57 -5.32
N HIS A 35 0.24 -0.06 -5.11
CA HIS A 35 -0.44 -0.05 -3.81
C HIS A 35 -0.62 -1.48 -3.28
N GLU A 36 -1.23 -2.34 -4.09
CA GLU A 36 -1.56 -3.73 -3.71
C GLU A 36 -0.31 -4.62 -3.58
N LEU A 37 0.71 -4.38 -4.39
CA LEU A 37 2.01 -5.03 -4.25
C LEU A 37 2.64 -4.72 -2.91
N PHE A 38 2.57 -3.47 -2.43
CA PHE A 38 3.13 -3.12 -1.14
C PHE A 38 2.36 -3.76 0.02
N HIS A 39 1.03 -3.79 -0.02
CA HIS A 39 0.24 -4.59 0.91
C HIS A 39 0.68 -6.06 0.95
N SER A 40 0.91 -6.65 -0.22
CA SER A 40 1.37 -8.03 -0.35
C SER A 40 2.73 -8.24 0.33
N ILE A 41 3.67 -7.31 0.16
CA ILE A 41 4.99 -7.38 0.79
C ILE A 41 4.86 -7.38 2.32
N LEU A 42 4.04 -6.50 2.90
CA LEU A 42 3.84 -6.41 4.34
C LEU A 42 3.23 -7.70 4.91
N ASN A 43 2.19 -8.22 4.25
CA ASN A 43 1.55 -9.49 4.63
C ASN A 43 2.55 -10.66 4.61
N ASN A 44 3.41 -10.74 3.59
CA ASN A 44 4.42 -11.80 3.49
C ASN A 44 5.54 -11.68 4.53
N ALA A 45 5.83 -10.48 4.99
CA ALA A 45 6.77 -10.22 6.08
C ALA A 45 6.17 -10.57 7.47
N GLY A 46 4.91 -11.01 7.54
CA GLY A 46 4.20 -11.23 8.80
C GLY A 46 3.94 -9.93 9.57
N LEU A 47 3.96 -8.79 8.87
CA LEU A 47 3.57 -7.50 9.41
C LEU A 47 2.09 -7.36 9.07
N TYR A 48 1.24 -7.68 10.05
CA TYR A 48 -0.20 -7.67 9.85
C TYR A 48 -0.77 -6.28 10.00
N ASN A 49 -1.89 -6.06 9.31
CA ASN A 49 -2.56 -4.77 9.36
C ASN A 49 -3.15 -4.51 10.74
N GLU A 50 -2.77 -3.38 11.35
CA GLU A 50 -3.39 -2.86 12.56
C GLU A 50 -4.19 -1.61 12.24
N PHE A 51 -5.39 -1.51 12.80
CA PHE A 51 -6.28 -0.38 12.62
C PHE A 51 -6.65 0.29 13.95
N ARG A 52 -6.98 1.58 13.89
CA ARG A 52 -7.54 2.36 15.00
C ARG A 52 -8.80 3.08 14.53
N ILE A 53 -9.77 3.19 15.42
CA ILE A 53 -10.97 4.00 15.19
C ILE A 53 -10.68 5.39 15.74
N ILE A 54 -10.91 6.42 14.93
CA ILE A 54 -10.77 7.82 15.37
C ILE A 54 -12.14 8.45 15.66
N TRP A 55 -12.13 9.70 16.12
CA TRP A 55 -13.28 10.39 16.73
C TRP A 55 -14.52 10.51 15.83
N ASP A 56 -14.36 10.48 14.52
CA ASP A 56 -15.44 10.50 13.52
C ASP A 56 -15.90 9.10 13.09
N GLN A 57 -15.53 8.06 13.84
CA GLN A 57 -15.74 6.64 13.53
C GLN A 57 -15.00 6.14 12.28
N SER A 58 -14.14 6.95 11.66
CA SER A 58 -13.31 6.45 10.57
C SER A 58 -12.20 5.53 11.10
N THR A 59 -11.86 4.53 10.29
CA THR A 59 -10.79 3.58 10.59
C THR A 59 -9.51 4.00 9.88
N VAL A 60 -8.43 4.12 10.64
CA VAL A 60 -7.08 4.31 10.11
C VAL A 60 -6.30 3.01 10.21
N SER A 61 -5.50 2.70 9.21
CA SER A 61 -4.75 1.45 9.11
C SER A 61 -3.27 1.75 8.88
N VAL A 62 -2.38 1.03 9.58
CA VAL A 62 -0.93 1.21 9.39
C VAL A 62 -0.51 0.85 7.97
N HIS A 63 -1.11 -0.21 7.40
CA HIS A 63 -0.83 -0.59 6.02
C HIS A 63 -1.28 0.50 5.04
N GLU A 64 -2.51 0.99 5.21
CA GLU A 64 -3.08 2.06 4.37
C GLU A 64 -2.26 3.34 4.47
N TYR A 65 -1.75 3.66 5.66
CA TYR A 65 -0.88 4.81 5.84
C TYR A 65 0.38 4.69 4.99
N TYR A 66 1.10 3.57 5.05
CA TYR A 66 2.34 3.45 4.27
C TYR A 66 2.09 3.25 2.77
N THR A 67 1.02 2.57 2.34
CA THR A 67 0.65 2.49 0.92
C THR A 67 0.28 3.87 0.38
N SER A 68 -0.56 4.62 1.09
CA SER A 68 -0.94 5.99 0.69
C SER A 68 0.24 6.95 0.68
N ARG A 69 1.20 6.81 1.62
CA ARG A 69 2.46 7.57 1.58
C ARG A 69 3.26 7.24 0.33
N TRP A 70 3.37 5.97 -0.04
CA TRP A 70 4.08 5.57 -1.27
C TRP A 70 3.37 6.14 -2.51
N GLU A 71 2.04 6.04 -2.60
CA GLU A 71 1.26 6.57 -3.72
C GLU A 71 1.52 8.06 -3.94
N GLN A 72 1.53 8.84 -2.85
CA GLN A 72 1.83 10.27 -2.89
C GLN A 72 3.21 10.54 -3.50
N GLU A 73 4.26 9.89 -3.01
CA GLU A 73 5.63 10.07 -3.51
C GLU A 73 5.75 9.57 -4.97
N TYR A 74 5.06 8.49 -5.33
CA TYR A 74 5.04 7.94 -6.68
C TYR A 74 4.35 8.88 -7.67
N ILE A 75 3.20 9.45 -7.31
CA ILE A 75 2.48 10.44 -8.13
C ILE A 75 3.34 11.68 -8.37
N ILE A 76 4.02 12.17 -7.33
CA ILE A 76 4.93 13.33 -7.43
C ILE A 76 6.07 13.00 -8.39
N PHE A 77 6.72 11.85 -8.22
CA PHE A 77 7.80 11.39 -9.08
C PHE A 77 7.38 11.25 -10.55
N ARG A 78 6.20 10.69 -10.81
CA ARG A 78 5.66 10.50 -12.17
C ARG A 78 5.08 11.78 -12.78
N GLY A 79 4.90 12.85 -12.01
CA GLY A 79 4.34 14.12 -12.48
C GLY A 79 2.83 14.06 -12.76
N TRP A 80 2.08 13.17 -12.10
CA TRP A 80 0.66 12.87 -12.39
C TRP A 80 -0.35 13.86 -11.77
N GLY A 81 0.02 15.11 -11.54
CA GLY A 81 -0.78 16.09 -10.79
C GLY A 81 -2.13 16.51 -11.41
N LYS A 82 -2.46 16.08 -12.64
CA LYS A 82 -3.74 16.40 -13.32
C LYS A 82 -4.70 15.21 -13.43
N LEU A 83 -4.28 14.03 -13.01
CA LEU A 83 -5.13 12.84 -13.09
C LEU A 83 -6.01 12.80 -11.84
N ASN A 84 -7.33 12.70 -12.04
CA ASN A 84 -8.26 12.38 -10.96
C ASN A 84 -8.08 10.90 -10.59
N LEU A 85 -6.95 10.60 -9.95
CA LEU A 85 -6.65 9.31 -9.37
C LEU A 85 -7.53 9.26 -8.12
N ASN A 86 -8.56 8.41 -8.10
CA ASN A 86 -9.48 8.25 -6.97
C ASN A 86 -8.72 7.73 -5.74
N MET A 87 -7.96 8.61 -5.10
CA MET A 87 -7.09 8.30 -3.97
C MET A 87 -7.92 8.23 -2.69
N GLY A 88 -7.62 7.24 -1.86
CA GLY A 88 -8.11 7.21 -0.49
C GLY A 88 -7.68 8.48 0.27
N ALA A 89 -8.48 8.87 1.25
CA ALA A 89 -8.14 10.02 2.08
C ALA A 89 -6.83 9.75 2.85
N PHE A 90 -5.85 10.62 2.66
CA PHE A 90 -4.57 10.56 3.34
C PHE A 90 -4.73 10.85 4.83
N ASN A 91 -4.68 9.83 5.68
CA ASN A 91 -4.87 9.99 7.11
C ASN A 91 -3.56 9.81 7.90
N THR A 92 -3.01 10.92 8.40
CA THR A 92 -1.75 10.96 9.15
C THR A 92 -1.92 10.72 10.65
N VAL A 93 -3.16 10.60 11.15
CA VAL A 93 -3.47 10.41 12.57
C VAL A 93 -2.85 9.12 13.11
N ILE A 94 -2.59 8.13 12.25
CA ILE A 94 -1.95 6.88 12.64
C ILE A 94 -0.61 7.12 13.37
N ASN A 95 0.12 8.18 13.02
CA ASN A 95 1.42 8.52 13.60
C ASN A 95 1.34 8.99 15.07
N THR A 96 0.14 9.26 15.57
CA THR A 96 -0.09 9.73 16.94
C THR A 96 -0.26 8.58 17.94
N PHE A 97 -0.51 7.36 17.47
CA PHE A 97 -0.69 6.17 18.30
C PHE A 97 0.66 5.55 18.65
N LYS A 98 1.15 5.83 19.87
CA LYS A 98 2.46 5.34 20.35
C LYS A 98 2.56 3.82 20.40
N ASP A 99 1.45 3.14 20.66
CA ASP A 99 1.35 1.68 20.66
C ASP A 99 1.60 1.05 19.28
N LEU A 100 1.45 1.82 18.19
CA LEU A 100 1.76 1.38 16.83
C LEU A 100 3.23 1.59 16.42
N GLU A 101 3.99 2.36 17.20
CA GLU A 101 5.38 2.70 16.89
C GLU A 101 6.27 1.47 16.64
N PRO A 102 6.18 0.36 17.42
CA PRO A 102 6.98 -0.83 17.16
C PRO A 102 6.71 -1.46 15.80
N LEU A 103 5.45 -1.51 15.36
CA LEU A 103 5.06 -2.03 14.05
C LEU A 103 5.55 -1.10 12.94
N MET A 104 5.34 0.20 13.08
CA MET A 104 5.81 1.20 12.13
C MET A 104 7.33 1.14 11.94
N ASN A 105 8.09 0.95 13.03
CA ASN A 105 9.55 0.82 12.96
C ASN A 105 10.00 -0.44 12.20
N LYS A 106 9.21 -1.52 12.20
CA LYS A 106 9.46 -2.70 11.34
C LYS A 106 9.13 -2.44 9.87
N ILE A 107 8.09 -1.64 9.59
CA ILE A 107 7.64 -1.33 8.23
C ILE A 107 8.57 -0.31 7.54
N LYS A 108 9.05 0.72 8.24
CA LYS A 108 9.93 1.79 7.71
C LYS A 108 11.05 1.31 6.78
N PRO A 109 11.90 0.33 7.14
CA PRO A 109 12.97 -0.11 6.25
C PRO A 109 12.44 -0.78 4.97
N ILE A 110 11.33 -1.53 5.05
CA ILE A 110 10.69 -2.17 3.89
C ILE A 110 10.10 -1.10 2.97
N PHE A 111 9.39 -0.13 3.55
CA PHE A 111 8.85 1.03 2.84
C PHE A 111 9.94 1.80 2.09
N ASN A 112 11.04 2.15 2.76
CA ASN A 112 12.16 2.88 2.14
C ASN A 112 12.79 2.11 0.96
N ASN A 113 12.94 0.78 1.11
CA ASN A 113 13.45 -0.06 0.04
C ASN A 113 12.48 -0.16 -1.14
N TYR A 114 11.18 -0.25 -0.86
CA TYR A 114 10.15 -0.26 -1.88
C TYR A 114 10.14 1.06 -2.65
N LEU A 115 10.10 2.19 -1.94
CA LEU A 115 10.18 3.54 -2.50
C LEU A 115 11.41 3.69 -3.40
N LYS A 116 12.60 3.31 -2.91
CA LYS A 116 13.84 3.35 -3.70
C LYS A 116 13.78 2.46 -4.95
N SER A 117 12.99 1.40 -4.94
CA SER A 117 12.88 0.47 -6.08
C SER A 117 11.89 0.96 -7.14
N THR A 118 10.84 1.67 -6.72
CA THR A 118 9.80 2.20 -7.60
C THR A 118 10.11 3.59 -8.15
N LEU A 119 10.95 4.38 -7.47
CA LEU A 119 11.32 5.75 -7.87
C LEU A 119 12.69 5.82 -8.55
N LYS A 120 13.04 4.84 -9.39
CA LYS A 120 14.31 4.83 -10.14
C LYS A 120 14.16 5.42 -11.53
#